data_AF-A0A372RW99-F1
#
_entry.id   AF-A0A372RW99-F1
#
_cell.length_a   1.000
_cell.length_b   1.000
_cell.length_c   1.000
_cell.angle_alpha   90.00
_cell.angle_beta   90.00
_cell.angle_gamma   90.00
#
_symmetry.space_group_name_H-M   'P 1'
#
loop_
_entity.id
_entity.type
_entity.pdbx_description
1 polymer ?
#
loop_
_entity_poly.entity_id
_entity_poly.type
_entity_poly.pdbx_seq_one_letter_code
_entity_poly.pdbx_strand_id
1 'polypeptide(L)'
;FLEPVDTSIVTDYSTIISNPMDLGTMRRKVNNNEYTDIDTFKNDLALICNNCKTYNSPETLYYKSAEKLWTFGEKAIERERDSILLEEEKAKALKGFVSVEDGKKVGNFIQ
;
A
#
# COMPACT_ATOMS: atom_id res chain seq x y z
N PHE A 1 9.93 13.09 0.24
CA PHE A 1 9.34 11.74 0.39
C PHE A 1 8.53 11.59 1.67
N LEU A 2 8.93 12.19 2.79
CA LEU A 2 8.25 11.97 4.08
C LEU A 2 6.88 12.63 4.15
N GLU A 3 6.74 13.82 3.58
CA GLU A 3 5.51 14.60 3.57
C GLU A 3 5.13 14.96 2.12
N PRO A 4 3.87 15.33 1.85
CA PRO A 4 3.43 15.78 0.54
C PRO A 4 4.28 16.96 0.03
N VAL A 5 4.45 17.05 -1.29
CA VAL A 5 5.07 18.23 -1.89
C VAL A 5 4.17 19.44 -1.70
N ASP A 6 4.72 20.52 -1.15
CA ASP A 6 4.01 21.79 -1.01
C ASP A 6 3.92 22.50 -2.36
N THR A 7 2.73 22.48 -2.96
CA THR A 7 2.45 23.06 -4.29
C THR A 7 2.36 24.58 -4.27
N SER A 8 2.32 25.22 -3.09
CA SER A 8 2.50 26.69 -3.00
C SER A 8 3.95 27.10 -3.24
N ILE A 9 4.90 26.20 -2.97
CA ILE A 9 6.34 26.39 -3.19
C ILE A 9 6.74 25.82 -4.55
N VAL A 10 6.27 24.62 -4.87
CA VAL A 10 6.57 23.90 -6.12
C VAL A 10 5.36 23.97 -7.04
N THR A 11 5.15 25.15 -7.64
CA THR A 11 3.88 25.53 -8.28
C THR A 11 3.53 24.74 -9.55
N ASP A 12 4.51 24.15 -10.21
CA ASP A 12 4.32 23.32 -11.40
C ASP A 12 4.15 21.82 -11.09
N TYR A 13 4.28 21.41 -9.82
CA TYR A 13 4.27 19.99 -9.46
C TYR A 13 2.97 19.29 -9.90
N SER A 14 1.82 19.93 -9.66
CA SER A 14 0.50 19.38 -10.01
C SER A 14 0.20 19.36 -11.50
N THR A 15 0.97 20.07 -12.34
CA THR A 15 0.79 20.01 -13.80
C THR A 15 1.59 18.86 -14.41
N ILE A 16 2.65 18.41 -13.74
CA ILE A 16 3.54 17.33 -14.18
C ILE A 16 3.15 15.99 -13.53
N ILE A 17 2.79 16.01 -12.24
CA ILE A 17 2.51 14.81 -11.45
C ILE A 17 1.01 14.70 -11.16
N SER A 18 0.36 13.74 -11.81
CA SER A 18 -1.09 13.53 -11.70
C SER A 18 -1.54 12.93 -10.39
N ASN A 19 -0.73 12.02 -9.81
CA ASN A 19 -1.09 11.28 -8.59
C ASN A 19 0.01 11.42 -7.54
N PRO A 20 0.05 12.52 -6.77
CA PRO A 20 1.02 12.71 -5.70
C PRO A 20 0.94 11.60 -4.65
N MET A 21 2.08 11.21 -4.09
CA MET A 21 2.17 10.25 -2.99
C MET A 21 3.42 10.54 -2.15
N ASP A 22 3.35 10.22 -0.86
CA ASP A 22 4.43 10.38 0.11
C ASP A 22 4.28 9.36 1.26
N LEU A 23 5.35 9.15 2.02
CA LEU A 23 5.41 8.15 3.10
C LEU A 23 4.50 8.52 4.29
N GLY A 24 4.25 9.81 4.53
CA GLY A 24 3.31 10.29 5.53
C GLY A 24 1.87 9.91 5.17
N THR A 25 1.51 10.04 3.89
CA THR A 25 0.23 9.55 3.35
C THR A 25 0.13 8.04 3.44
N MET A 26 1.15 7.28 3.02
CA MET A 26 1.15 5.82 3.19
C MET A 26 0.97 5.41 4.66
N ARG A 27 1.66 6.09 5.60
CA ARG A 27 1.51 5.84 7.04
C ARG A 27 0.08 6.07 7.53
N ARG A 28 -0.60 7.13 7.05
CA ARG A 28 -2.02 7.36 7.37
C ARG A 28 -2.90 6.23 6.81
N LYS A 29 -2.67 5.83 5.56
CA LYS A 29 -3.40 4.71 4.92
C LYS A 29 -3.25 3.40 5.68
N VAL A 30 -2.05 3.08 6.17
CA VAL A 30 -1.82 1.92 7.07
C VAL A 30 -2.65 2.05 8.35
N ASN A 31 -2.57 3.18 9.06
CA ASN A 31 -3.28 3.38 10.32
C ASN A 31 -4.82 3.32 10.17
N ASN A 32 -5.32 3.66 9.00
CA ASN A 32 -6.74 3.64 8.66
C ASN A 32 -7.20 2.30 8.05
N ASN A 33 -6.32 1.29 7.94
CA ASN A 33 -6.58 0.02 7.26
C ASN A 33 -7.04 0.18 5.79
N GLU A 34 -6.51 1.16 5.07
CA GLU A 34 -6.87 1.44 3.67
C GLU A 34 -6.12 0.54 2.66
N TYR A 35 -5.08 -0.17 3.11
CA TYR A 35 -4.41 -1.20 2.30
C TYR A 35 -5.04 -2.55 2.60
N THR A 36 -5.84 -3.05 1.67
CA THR A 36 -6.51 -4.36 1.78
C THR A 36 -5.68 -5.53 1.30
N ASP A 37 -4.56 -5.23 0.62
CA ASP A 37 -3.62 -6.20 0.06
C ASP A 37 -2.23 -5.55 -0.03
N ILE A 38 -1.20 -6.40 -0.06
CA ILE A 38 0.20 -5.95 -0.10
C ILE A 38 0.57 -5.23 -1.42
N ASP A 39 -0.13 -5.51 -2.52
CA ASP A 39 0.18 -4.94 -3.83
C ASP A 39 -0.22 -3.47 -3.91
N THR A 40 -1.35 -3.07 -3.31
CA THR A 40 -1.73 -1.65 -3.20
C THR A 40 -0.73 -0.84 -2.37
N PHE A 41 -0.17 -1.43 -1.31
CA PHE A 41 0.94 -0.82 -0.56
C PHE A 41 2.21 -0.67 -1.42
N LYS A 42 2.59 -1.72 -2.15
CA LYS A 42 3.75 -1.69 -3.07
C LYS A 42 3.57 -0.64 -4.18
N ASN A 43 2.37 -0.51 -4.72
CA ASN A 43 2.05 0.45 -5.78
C ASN A 43 2.22 1.90 -5.31
N ASP A 44 1.81 2.24 -4.07
CA ASP A 44 2.03 3.58 -3.54
C ASP A 44 3.52 3.88 -3.31
N LEU A 45 4.31 2.90 -2.85
CA LEU A 45 5.76 3.06 -2.77
C LEU A 45 6.38 3.29 -4.16
N ALA A 46 5.92 2.54 -5.16
CA ALA A 46 6.35 2.72 -6.55
C ALA A 46 5.98 4.10 -7.05
N LEU A 47 4.80 4.61 -6.71
CA LEU A 47 4.31 5.91 -7.10
C LEU A 47 5.18 7.05 -6.55
N ILE A 48 5.60 6.98 -5.27
CA ILE A 48 6.57 7.93 -4.69
C ILE A 48 7.84 7.99 -5.54
N CYS A 49 8.39 6.81 -5.89
CA CYS A 49 9.65 6.71 -6.61
C CYS A 49 9.50 7.17 -8.07
N ASN A 50 8.43 6.76 -8.75
CA ASN A 50 8.15 7.10 -10.15
C ASN A 50 7.88 8.60 -10.30
N ASN A 51 7.03 9.18 -9.44
CA ASN A 51 6.78 10.62 -9.46
C ASN A 51 8.06 11.43 -9.25
N CYS A 52 8.93 10.99 -8.33
CA CYS A 52 10.22 11.63 -8.15
C CYS A 52 11.07 11.59 -9.42
N LYS A 53 11.10 10.44 -10.10
CA LYS A 53 11.90 10.24 -11.33
C LYS A 53 11.31 10.94 -12.55
N THR A 54 9.98 11.15 -12.58
CA THR A 54 9.30 11.93 -13.61
C THR A 54 9.57 13.42 -13.44
N TYR A 55 9.53 13.93 -12.21
CA TYR A 55 9.70 15.36 -11.94
C TYR A 55 11.16 15.81 -11.89
N ASN A 56 12.07 14.97 -11.37
CA ASN A 56 13.47 15.33 -11.16
C ASN A 56 14.41 14.68 -12.17
N SER A 57 15.45 15.40 -12.59
CA SER A 57 16.48 14.87 -13.51
C SER A 57 17.29 13.72 -12.87
N PRO A 58 17.76 12.71 -13.65
CA PRO A 58 18.57 11.58 -13.16
C PRO A 58 19.84 11.96 -12.39
N GLU A 59 20.39 13.14 -12.64
CA GLU A 59 21.61 13.64 -12.04
C GLU A 59 21.40 14.09 -10.59
N THR A 60 20.16 14.42 -10.23
CA THR A 60 19.79 14.95 -8.92
C THR A 60 19.92 13.91 -7.81
N LEU A 61 20.16 14.38 -6.58
CA LEU A 61 20.15 13.52 -5.39
C LEU A 61 18.77 12.92 -5.13
N TYR A 62 17.69 13.60 -5.52
CA TYR A 62 16.33 13.11 -5.34
C TYR A 62 16.07 11.86 -6.18
N TYR A 63 16.41 11.90 -7.47
CA TYR A 63 16.25 10.75 -8.36
C TYR A 63 17.03 9.53 -7.85
N LYS A 64 18.31 9.71 -7.52
CA LYS A 64 19.17 8.64 -7.00
C LYS A 64 18.66 8.10 -5.65
N SER A 65 18.08 8.96 -4.81
CA SER A 65 17.45 8.54 -3.57
C SER A 65 16.19 7.72 -3.81
N ALA A 66 15.39 8.05 -4.83
CA ALA A 66 14.21 7.26 -5.22
C ALA A 66 14.59 5.85 -5.69
N GLU A 67 15.68 5.70 -6.45
CA GLU A 67 16.17 4.37 -6.86
C GLU A 67 16.59 3.50 -5.66
N LYS A 68 17.29 4.11 -4.69
CA LYS A 68 17.69 3.43 -3.45
C LYS A 68 16.47 3.05 -2.61
N LEU A 69 15.51 3.97 -2.48
CA LEU A 69 14.26 3.74 -1.76
C LEU A 69 13.49 2.56 -2.37
N TRP A 70 13.32 2.55 -3.70
CA TRP A 70 12.69 1.43 -4.40
C TRP A 70 13.43 0.11 -4.15
N THR A 71 14.75 0.10 -4.35
CA THR A 71 15.56 -1.12 -4.18
C THR A 71 15.45 -1.73 -2.79
N PHE A 72 15.46 -0.90 -1.75
CA PHE A 72 15.31 -1.36 -0.37
C PHE A 72 13.87 -1.77 -0.07
N GLY A 73 12.90 -0.93 -0.42
CA GLY A 73 11.51 -1.13 -0.08
C GLY A 73 10.88 -2.30 -0.81
N GLU A 74 11.16 -2.49 -2.11
CA GLU A 74 10.70 -3.65 -2.86
C GLU A 74 11.22 -4.95 -2.21
N LYS A 75 12.52 -5.02 -1.89
CA LYS A 75 13.09 -6.20 -1.21
C LYS A 75 12.46 -6.45 0.16
N ALA A 76 12.14 -5.41 0.92
CA ALA A 76 11.47 -5.55 2.21
C ALA A 76 10.04 -6.09 2.03
N ILE A 77 9.30 -5.57 1.06
CA ILE A 77 7.93 -6.03 0.73
C ILE A 77 7.95 -7.49 0.31
N GLU A 78 8.84 -7.89 -0.60
CA GLU A 78 8.90 -9.27 -1.09
C GLU A 78 9.26 -10.28 0.02
N ARG A 79 10.03 -9.87 1.04
CA ARG A 79 10.33 -10.74 2.20
C ARG A 79 9.10 -11.04 3.06
N GLU A 80 8.17 -10.09 3.16
CA GLU A 80 6.96 -10.23 3.97
C GLU A 80 5.75 -10.73 3.14
N ARG A 81 5.86 -10.78 1.81
CA ARG A 81 4.74 -11.12 0.94
C ARG A 81 4.12 -12.49 1.29
N ASP A 82 4.95 -13.53 1.38
CA ASP A 82 4.45 -14.90 1.61
C ASP A 82 3.78 -15.06 2.98
N SER A 83 4.31 -14.40 4.02
CA SER A 83 3.72 -14.45 5.37
C SER A 83 2.38 -13.74 5.41
N ILE A 84 2.28 -12.58 4.75
CA ILE A 84 1.03 -11.82 4.62
C ILE A 84 -0.03 -12.63 3.88
N LEU A 85 0.31 -13.20 2.72
CA LEU A 85 -0.63 -14.00 1.91
C LEU A 85 -1.14 -15.23 2.68
N LEU A 86 -0.26 -15.90 3.42
CA LEU A 86 -0.65 -17.03 4.26
C LEU A 86 -1.62 -16.62 5.38
N GLU A 87 -1.39 -15.49 6.04
CA GLU A 87 -2.29 -14.97 7.08
C GLU A 87 -3.64 -14.52 6.49
N GLU A 88 -3.64 -13.92 5.30
CA GLU A 88 -4.87 -13.59 4.58
C GLU A 88 -5.71 -14.83 4.24
N GLU A 89 -5.08 -15.91 3.77
CA GLU A 89 -5.74 -17.18 3.47
C GLU A 89 -6.36 -17.81 4.73
N LYS A 90 -5.61 -17.84 5.85
CA LYS A 90 -6.13 -18.31 7.14
C LYS A 90 -7.32 -17.47 7.61
N ALA A 91 -7.24 -16.15 7.51
CA ALA A 91 -8.31 -15.25 7.91
C ALA A 91 -9.58 -15.45 7.05
N LYS A 92 -9.42 -15.69 5.75
CA LYS A 92 -10.54 -16.02 4.84
C LYS A 92 -11.17 -17.37 5.21
N ALA A 93 -10.36 -18.39 5.48
CA ALA A 93 -10.85 -19.71 5.89
C ALA A 93 -11.64 -19.65 7.22
N LEU A 94 -11.14 -18.91 8.21
CA LEU A 94 -11.82 -18.72 9.49
C LEU A 94 -13.16 -17.98 9.34
N LYS A 95 -13.20 -16.90 8.55
CA LYS A 95 -14.46 -16.18 8.26
C LYS A 95 -15.49 -17.06 7.56
N GLY A 96 -15.05 -17.93 6.65
CA GLY A 96 -15.92 -18.92 5.99
C GLY A 96 -16.53 -19.91 6.98
N PHE A 97 -15.74 -20.38 7.95
CA PHE A 97 -16.22 -21.28 8.99
C PHE A 97 -17.27 -20.63 9.91
N VAL A 98 -17.01 -19.42 10.42
CA VAL A 98 -17.95 -18.67 11.28
C VAL A 98 -19.28 -18.41 10.56
N SER A 99 -19.23 -18.02 9.29
CA SER A 99 -20.43 -17.77 8.47
C SER A 99 -21.30 -19.03 8.28
N VAL A 100 -20.68 -20.22 8.27
CA VAL A 100 -21.41 -21.51 8.16
C VAL A 100 -22.05 -21.89 9.50
N GLU A 101 -21.42 -21.59 10.64
CA GLU A 101 -22.00 -21.85 11.96
C GLU A 101 -23.19 -20.94 12.28
N ASP A 102 -23.11 -19.64 11.96
CA ASP A 102 -24.22 -18.70 12.12
C ASP A 102 -25.44 -19.06 11.24
N GLY A 103 -25.21 -19.69 10.09
CA GLY A 103 -26.25 -20.23 9.21
C GLY A 103 -26.91 -21.51 9.71
N LYS A 104 -26.32 -22.23 10.67
CA LYS A 104 -26.88 -23.44 11.30
C LYS A 104 -27.71 -23.11 12.55
N LYS A 105 -28.63 -22.13 12.49
CA LYS A 105 -29.73 -22.06 13.46
C LYS A 105 -30.77 -23.15 13.15
N VAL A 106 -30.51 -24.32 13.74
CA VAL A 106 -31.44 -25.35 14.25
C VAL A 106 -32.85 -25.33 13.62
N GLY A 107 -32.99 -26.01 12.48
CA GLY A 107 -34.25 -26.64 12.14
C GLY A 107 -34.40 -27.95 12.92
N ASN A 108 -34.77 -27.89 14.20
CA ASN A 108 -35.22 -29.09 14.94
C ASN A 108 -36.74 -29.13 14.96
N PHE A 109 -37.26 -30.07 14.15
CA PHE A 109 -38.24 -31.08 14.51
C PHE A 109 -39.18 -30.75 15.68
N ILE A 110 -40.44 -30.49 15.35
CA ILE A 110 -41.56 -30.93 16.18
C ILE A 110 -42.34 -31.95 15.35
N GLN A 111 -42.58 -33.07 16.04
CA GLN A 111 -43.17 -34.35 15.65
C GLN A 111 -44.47 -34.29 14.85
#